data_AF-A0A812JJF5-F1
#
_entry.id   AF-A0A812JJF5-F1
#
_cell.length_a   1.000
_cell.length_b   1.000
_cell.length_c   1.000
_cell.angle_alpha   90.00
_cell.angle_beta   90.00
_cell.angle_gamma   90.00
#
_symmetry.space_group_name_H-M   'P 1'
#
loop_
_entity.id
_entity.type
_entity.pdbx_description
1 polymer ?
#
loop_
_entity_poly.entity_id
_entity_poly.type
_entity_poly.pdbx_seq_one_letter_code
_entity_poly.pdbx_strand_id
1 'polypeptide(L)'
;MRAIRHFVSESVSGATTFLADSPPADVAGPVGRSYFSTDPQNSAAWWLRYTTATPTEDDGTVGHGVSEAAVAVQVQNPLGHEVQRLYFLSAPDWRSTVNTSMRDFVHAAAISWDTVMMRRQQYEPWTDFHDGFLMNTLRLDELAQQRHPLQLYDRCKVARTYIPNTTYTSEWLRRSTKENDPGCGLLQTSAPQYLEESRYDDPDACRDNSDFEQPVRTLWKATFAVLDAGAARDFAIHVLGGSRIPEPYPWPADPNCIAAQWVSLPVFQGDLERLA
;
A
#
# COMPACT_ATOMS: atom_id res chain seq x y z
N MET A 1 26.69 -8.09 11.92
CA MET A 1 27.69 -8.02 10.82
C MET A 1 27.19 -6.97 9.82
N ARG A 2 28.10 -6.11 9.33
CA ARG A 2 27.94 -5.00 8.35
C ARG A 2 26.96 -5.35 7.20
N ALA A 3 26.21 -4.44 6.56
CA ALA A 3 26.46 -3.03 6.29
C ALA A 3 25.13 -2.27 6.05
N ILE A 4 24.94 -1.13 6.72
CA ILE A 4 24.05 -0.07 6.24
C ILE A 4 24.86 0.65 5.16
N ARG A 5 24.56 0.39 3.89
CA ARG A 5 25.14 1.16 2.79
C ARG A 5 24.44 2.51 2.76
N HIS A 6 25.19 3.55 3.12
CA HIS A 6 24.82 4.93 2.80
C HIS A 6 24.59 5.03 1.29
N PHE A 7 23.34 5.28 0.88
CA PHE A 7 23.07 5.82 -0.44
C PHE A 7 23.52 7.28 -0.41
N VAL A 8 24.71 7.54 -0.96
CA VAL A 8 25.12 8.90 -1.31
C VAL A 8 24.34 9.24 -2.58
N SER A 9 23.27 10.01 -2.40
CA SER A 9 22.59 10.69 -3.50
C SER A 9 23.53 11.79 -3.99
N GLU A 10 24.09 11.63 -5.20
CA GLU A 10 24.60 12.78 -5.94
C GLU A 10 23.40 13.62 -6.34
N SER A 11 23.17 14.71 -5.61
CA SER A 11 22.18 15.72 -5.93
C SER A 11 22.50 16.34 -7.29
N VAL A 12 21.80 15.90 -8.34
CA VAL A 12 21.72 16.67 -9.58
C VAL A 12 20.77 17.82 -9.29
N SER A 13 21.32 18.99 -8.97
CA SER A 13 20.55 20.22 -8.76
C SER A 13 20.01 20.76 -10.09
N GLY A 14 19.05 20.05 -10.68
CA GLY A 14 18.15 20.61 -11.66
C GLY A 14 17.00 21.25 -10.90
N ALA A 15 17.14 22.52 -10.50
CA ALA A 15 16.04 23.28 -9.93
C ALA A 15 14.95 23.44 -11.00
N THR A 16 13.99 22.51 -11.04
CA THR A 16 12.76 22.68 -11.82
C THR A 16 12.05 23.88 -11.23
N THR A 17 12.18 25.03 -11.88
CA THR A 17 11.48 26.24 -11.46
C THR A 17 10.01 26.01 -11.81
N PHE A 18 9.22 25.56 -10.83
CA PHE A 18 7.77 25.50 -10.98
C PHE A 18 7.29 26.94 -11.18
N LEU A 19 6.67 27.22 -12.33
CA LEU A 19 6.04 28.50 -12.60
C LEU A 19 4.92 28.66 -11.57
N ALA A 20 5.16 29.53 -10.57
CA ALA A 20 4.33 29.70 -9.38
C ALA A 20 2.93 30.29 -9.64
N ASP A 21 2.59 30.56 -10.90
CA ASP A 21 1.39 31.32 -11.29
C ASP A 21 0.26 30.46 -11.90
N SER A 22 0.44 29.14 -12.00
CA SER A 22 -0.68 28.26 -12.38
C SER A 22 -1.58 28.00 -11.17
N PRO A 23 -2.92 28.16 -11.29
CA PRO A 23 -3.82 27.72 -10.23
C PRO A 23 -3.62 26.23 -9.97
N PRO A 24 -3.80 25.74 -8.72
CA PRO A 24 -3.76 24.32 -8.41
C PRO A 24 -4.69 23.57 -9.38
N ALA A 25 -4.24 22.41 -9.87
CA ALA A 25 -5.11 21.58 -10.69
C ALA A 25 -6.37 21.21 -9.89
N ASP A 26 -7.54 21.17 -10.55
CA ASP A 26 -8.74 20.60 -9.94
C ASP A 26 -8.44 19.17 -9.52
N VAL A 27 -8.33 18.94 -8.20
CA VAL A 27 -8.06 17.62 -7.65
C VAL A 27 -9.32 16.77 -7.83
N ALA A 28 -9.34 15.92 -8.85
CA ALA A 28 -10.41 14.94 -9.02
C ALA A 28 -10.45 14.01 -7.80
N GLY A 29 -11.67 13.75 -7.29
CA GLY A 29 -11.87 12.78 -6.21
C GLY A 29 -11.37 11.38 -6.62
N PRO A 30 -10.85 10.57 -5.68
CA PRO A 30 -10.27 9.29 -6.02
C PRO A 30 -11.37 8.30 -6.45
N VAL A 31 -11.22 7.72 -7.66
CA VAL A 31 -12.19 6.78 -8.27
C VAL A 31 -11.86 5.31 -8.03
N GLY A 32 -10.66 5.02 -7.53
CA GLY A 32 -10.21 3.67 -7.21
C GLY A 32 -8.69 3.59 -7.05
N ARG A 33 -8.16 2.37 -7.04
CA ARG A 33 -6.73 2.09 -6.87
C ARG A 33 -6.17 1.34 -8.06
N SER A 34 -5.02 1.78 -8.56
CA SER A 34 -4.37 1.14 -9.68
C SER A 34 -3.11 0.40 -9.22
N TYR A 35 -3.04 -0.88 -9.56
CA TYR A 35 -1.88 -1.74 -9.34
C TYR A 35 -1.24 -2.05 -10.68
N PHE A 36 0.05 -1.79 -10.84
CA PHE A 36 0.77 -2.35 -11.97
C PHE A 36 0.87 -3.86 -11.80
N SER A 37 0.52 -4.59 -12.86
CA SER A 37 0.58 -6.04 -12.90
C SER A 37 1.20 -6.54 -14.21
N THR A 38 2.07 -7.54 -14.11
CA THR A 38 2.53 -8.29 -15.29
C THR A 38 1.49 -9.29 -15.81
N ASP A 39 0.44 -9.56 -15.02
CA ASP A 39 -0.68 -10.44 -15.36
C ASP A 39 -1.95 -9.92 -14.66
N PRO A 40 -2.60 -8.88 -15.23
CA PRO A 40 -3.79 -8.27 -14.64
C PRO A 40 -4.91 -9.26 -14.32
N GLN A 41 -5.09 -10.28 -15.17
CA GLN A 41 -6.13 -11.29 -14.99
C GLN A 41 -5.85 -12.15 -13.77
N ASN A 42 -4.61 -12.61 -13.57
CA ASN A 42 -4.25 -13.40 -12.40
C ASN A 42 -4.32 -12.59 -11.10
N SER A 43 -3.88 -11.32 -11.12
CA SER A 43 -4.01 -10.44 -9.97
C SER A 43 -5.48 -10.22 -9.59
N ALA A 44 -6.36 -9.95 -10.57
CA ALA A 44 -7.80 -9.81 -10.32
C ALA A 44 -8.43 -11.13 -9.83
N ALA A 45 -8.07 -12.27 -10.41
CA ALA A 45 -8.57 -13.58 -10.01
C ALA A 45 -8.19 -13.91 -8.56
N TRP A 46 -7.00 -13.51 -8.11
CA TRP A 46 -6.59 -13.62 -6.71
C TRP A 46 -7.56 -12.84 -5.81
N TRP A 47 -7.87 -11.59 -6.15
CA TRP A 47 -8.81 -10.76 -5.38
C TRP A 47 -10.20 -11.36 -5.34
N LEU A 48 -10.74 -11.80 -6.48
CA LEU A 48 -12.05 -12.47 -6.56
C LEU A 48 -12.11 -13.75 -5.71
N ARG A 49 -10.99 -14.47 -5.59
CA ARG A 49 -10.92 -15.72 -4.82
C ARG A 49 -10.86 -15.45 -3.32
N TYR A 50 -9.95 -14.58 -2.88
CA TYR A 50 -9.58 -14.47 -1.46
C TYR A 50 -10.20 -13.26 -0.77
N THR A 51 -11.03 -12.48 -1.44
CA THR A 51 -11.71 -11.33 -0.84
C THR A 51 -13.19 -11.30 -1.19
N THR A 52 -13.90 -10.28 -0.71
CA THR A 52 -15.28 -9.95 -1.08
C THR A 52 -15.38 -9.24 -2.43
N ALA A 53 -14.32 -9.23 -3.23
CA ALA A 53 -14.32 -8.56 -4.52
C ALA A 53 -15.26 -9.24 -5.53
N THR A 54 -15.92 -8.44 -6.34
CA THR A 54 -16.69 -8.87 -7.52
C THR A 54 -16.11 -8.28 -8.80
N PRO A 55 -16.32 -8.91 -9.98
CA PRO A 55 -15.95 -8.30 -11.24
C PRO A 55 -16.68 -6.96 -11.42
N THR A 56 -16.02 -5.98 -12.02
CA THR A 56 -16.64 -4.71 -12.41
C THR A 56 -16.07 -4.24 -13.74
N GLU A 57 -16.75 -3.31 -14.39
CA GLU A 57 -16.26 -2.71 -15.64
C GLU A 57 -15.12 -1.75 -15.36
N ASP A 58 -14.17 -1.68 -16.29
CA ASP A 58 -13.17 -0.62 -16.32
C ASP A 58 -13.83 0.62 -16.96
N ASP A 59 -14.15 1.61 -16.13
CA ASP A 59 -14.76 2.87 -16.55
C ASP A 59 -13.75 3.89 -17.11
N GLY A 60 -12.53 3.43 -17.40
CA GLY A 60 -11.48 4.23 -18.00
C GLY A 60 -10.74 5.05 -16.95
N THR A 61 -9.63 4.50 -16.47
CA THR A 61 -8.78 5.20 -15.50
C THR A 61 -7.83 6.22 -16.14
N VAL A 62 -7.60 7.34 -15.47
CA VAL A 62 -6.56 8.30 -15.88
C VAL A 62 -5.19 7.61 -15.78
N GLY A 63 -4.54 7.38 -16.93
CA GLY A 63 -3.26 6.66 -17.01
C GLY A 63 -3.11 5.68 -18.19
N HIS A 64 -4.20 5.39 -18.91
CA HIS A 64 -4.23 4.44 -20.04
C HIS A 64 -3.26 4.72 -21.20
N GLY A 65 -2.65 5.91 -21.29
CA GLY A 65 -1.71 6.22 -22.37
C GLY A 65 -0.49 5.29 -22.45
N VAL A 66 -0.18 4.57 -21.37
CA VAL A 66 0.97 3.66 -21.25
C VAL A 66 0.58 2.23 -20.89
N SER A 67 -0.70 1.96 -20.63
CA SER A 67 -1.17 0.65 -20.19
C SER A 67 -2.05 -0.03 -21.23
N GLU A 68 -1.70 -1.25 -21.61
CA GLU A 68 -2.36 -1.98 -22.71
C GLU A 68 -3.62 -2.74 -22.28
N ALA A 69 -3.72 -3.10 -21.00
CA ALA A 69 -4.84 -3.87 -20.47
C ALA A 69 -5.10 -3.50 -19.02
N ALA A 70 -6.38 -3.35 -18.70
CA ALA A 70 -6.88 -3.18 -17.35
C ALA A 70 -7.92 -4.26 -17.03
N VAL A 71 -7.83 -4.85 -15.84
CA VAL A 71 -8.90 -5.66 -15.26
C VAL A 71 -9.34 -4.99 -13.98
N ALA A 72 -10.64 -4.79 -13.80
CA ALA A 72 -11.19 -4.12 -12.63
C ALA A 72 -11.96 -5.11 -11.73
N VAL A 73 -11.83 -4.91 -10.43
CA VAL A 73 -12.66 -5.57 -9.41
C VAL A 73 -13.15 -4.55 -8.39
N GLN A 74 -14.27 -4.85 -7.76
CA GLN A 74 -14.90 -4.01 -6.75
C GLN A 74 -14.96 -4.76 -5.43
N VAL A 75 -14.25 -4.29 -4.41
CA VAL A 75 -14.30 -4.81 -3.05
C VAL A 75 -15.57 -4.32 -2.36
N GLN A 76 -16.31 -5.24 -1.75
CA GLN A 76 -17.55 -4.92 -1.02
C GLN A 76 -17.41 -5.19 0.47
N ASN A 77 -18.13 -4.44 1.31
CA ASN A 77 -18.26 -4.81 2.71
C ASN A 77 -19.29 -5.95 2.89
N PRO A 78 -19.47 -6.51 4.10
CA PRO A 78 -20.45 -7.58 4.33
C PRO A 78 -21.92 -7.19 4.07
N LEU A 79 -22.22 -5.89 3.91
CA LEU A 79 -23.55 -5.38 3.54
C LEU A 79 -23.72 -5.25 2.02
N GLY A 80 -22.70 -5.61 1.23
CA GLY A 80 -22.69 -5.47 -0.23
C GLY A 80 -22.40 -4.06 -0.74
N HIS A 81 -22.07 -3.11 0.14
CA HIS A 81 -21.71 -1.76 -0.31
C HIS A 81 -20.27 -1.74 -0.83
N GLU A 82 -20.05 -0.97 -1.90
CA GLU A 82 -18.72 -0.71 -2.44
C GLU A 82 -17.81 -0.08 -1.37
N VAL A 83 -16.66 -0.70 -1.15
CA VAL A 83 -15.58 -0.17 -0.31
C VAL A 83 -14.53 0.50 -1.17
N GLN A 84 -14.14 -0.18 -2.26
CA GLN A 84 -13.01 0.22 -3.08
C GLN A 84 -13.09 -0.46 -4.44
N ARG A 85 -12.82 0.30 -5.50
CA ARG A 85 -12.51 -0.26 -6.82
C ARG A 85 -11.01 -0.40 -7.02
N LEU A 86 -10.58 -1.53 -7.58
CA LEU A 86 -9.18 -1.86 -7.89
C LEU A 86 -9.04 -2.10 -9.39
N TYR A 87 -7.98 -1.57 -9.98
CA TYR A 87 -7.63 -1.71 -11.38
C TYR A 87 -6.24 -2.33 -11.48
N PHE A 88 -6.10 -3.40 -12.25
CA PHE A 88 -4.81 -4.05 -12.50
C PHE A 88 -4.35 -3.67 -13.90
N LEU A 89 -3.27 -2.89 -13.99
CA LEU A 89 -2.79 -2.28 -15.22
C LEU A 89 -1.53 -2.99 -15.73
N SER A 90 -1.54 -3.43 -16.98
CA SER A 90 -0.33 -3.91 -17.67
C SER A 90 0.40 -2.75 -18.35
N ALA A 91 1.68 -2.56 -18.05
CA ALA A 91 2.54 -1.54 -18.68
C ALA A 91 3.84 -2.17 -19.24
N PRO A 92 3.76 -2.99 -20.30
CA PRO A 92 4.89 -3.78 -20.77
C PRO A 92 6.00 -2.94 -21.41
N ASP A 93 5.66 -1.77 -21.92
CA ASP A 93 6.58 -0.82 -22.56
C ASP A 93 7.19 0.20 -21.60
N TRP A 94 6.65 0.31 -20.38
CA TRP A 94 7.20 1.25 -19.40
C TRP A 94 8.62 0.85 -18.98
N ARG A 95 9.52 1.82 -18.98
CA ARG A 95 10.91 1.67 -18.53
C ARG A 95 11.29 2.88 -17.67
N SER A 96 12.07 2.63 -16.63
CA SER A 96 12.72 3.70 -15.86
C SER A 96 13.82 4.39 -16.68
N THR A 97 14.34 5.51 -16.18
CA THR A 97 15.48 6.23 -16.78
C THR A 97 16.77 5.40 -16.83
N VAL A 98 16.88 4.36 -16.00
CA VAL A 98 17.98 3.40 -15.97
C VAL A 98 17.63 2.08 -16.65
N ASN A 99 16.60 2.08 -17.51
CA ASN A 99 16.15 0.94 -18.32
C ASN A 99 15.66 -0.27 -17.51
N THR A 100 15.07 -0.04 -16.33
CA THR A 100 14.36 -1.08 -15.56
C THR A 100 12.91 -1.17 -16.02
N SER A 101 12.42 -2.37 -16.30
CA SER A 101 11.04 -2.61 -16.71
C SER A 101 10.10 -2.78 -15.51
N MET A 102 8.79 -2.61 -15.73
CA MET A 102 7.78 -2.91 -14.71
C MET A 102 7.85 -4.38 -14.25
N ARG A 103 8.20 -5.29 -15.16
CA ARG A 103 8.41 -6.71 -14.84
C ARG A 103 9.53 -6.92 -13.84
N ASP A 104 10.61 -6.14 -13.93
CA ASP A 104 11.72 -6.24 -12.99
C ASP A 104 11.30 -5.81 -11.57
N PHE A 105 10.47 -4.77 -11.46
CA PHE A 105 9.90 -4.34 -10.17
C PHE A 105 8.98 -5.41 -9.57
N VAL A 106 8.08 -6.01 -10.38
CA VAL A 106 7.21 -7.11 -9.93
C VAL A 106 8.04 -8.32 -9.48
N HIS A 107 9.11 -8.65 -10.21
CA HIS A 107 9.99 -9.74 -9.84
C HIS A 107 10.72 -9.46 -8.51
N ALA A 108 11.21 -8.24 -8.31
CA ALA A 108 11.85 -7.82 -7.07
C ALA A 108 10.87 -7.89 -5.88
N ALA A 109 9.62 -7.45 -6.05
CA ALA A 109 8.58 -7.53 -5.03
C ALA A 109 8.29 -8.99 -4.63
N ALA A 110 8.19 -9.91 -5.60
CA ALA A 110 8.02 -11.34 -5.32
C ALA A 110 9.20 -11.94 -4.53
N ILE A 111 10.45 -11.64 -4.92
CA ILE A 111 11.65 -12.09 -4.20
C ILE A 111 11.68 -11.54 -2.77
N SER A 112 11.32 -10.28 -2.61
CA SER A 112 11.24 -9.61 -1.32
C SER A 112 10.23 -10.30 -0.39
N TRP A 113 9.02 -10.56 -0.90
CA TRP A 113 7.99 -11.30 -0.17
C TRP A 113 8.45 -12.70 0.22
N ASP A 114 9.02 -13.45 -0.71
CA ASP A 114 9.55 -14.79 -0.45
C ASP A 114 10.65 -14.78 0.63
N THR A 115 11.50 -13.75 0.63
CA THR A 115 12.58 -13.59 1.62
C THR A 115 12.02 -13.36 3.02
N VAL A 116 10.98 -12.55 3.15
CA VAL A 116 10.25 -12.32 4.41
C VAL A 116 9.56 -13.62 4.86
N MET A 117 8.82 -14.28 3.97
CA MET A 117 8.10 -15.52 4.31
C MET A 117 9.03 -16.68 4.65
N MET A 118 10.25 -16.72 4.09
CA MET A 118 11.29 -17.69 4.45
C MET A 118 12.10 -17.29 5.70
N ARG A 119 11.74 -16.19 6.39
CA ARG A 119 12.43 -15.67 7.59
C ARG A 119 13.90 -15.33 7.37
N ARG A 120 14.28 -15.02 6.12
CA ARG A 120 15.66 -14.64 5.78
C ARG A 120 15.92 -13.17 6.11
N GLN A 121 14.87 -12.35 6.11
CA GLN A 121 14.86 -10.96 6.56
C GLN A 121 13.56 -10.69 7.30
N GLN A 122 13.60 -9.80 8.30
CA GLN A 122 12.43 -9.47 9.13
C GLN A 122 11.50 -8.46 8.44
N TYR A 123 12.09 -7.56 7.68
CA TYR A 123 11.42 -6.48 6.99
C TYR A 123 12.17 -6.21 5.69
N GLU A 124 11.43 -5.87 4.66
CA GLU A 124 12.00 -5.28 3.47
C GLU A 124 11.09 -4.15 2.99
N PRO A 125 11.62 -2.94 2.69
CA PRO A 125 10.79 -1.81 2.24
C PRO A 125 9.88 -2.15 1.07
N TRP A 126 10.28 -3.07 0.17
CA TRP A 126 9.40 -3.51 -0.92
C TRP A 126 8.13 -4.22 -0.45
N THR A 127 8.18 -4.94 0.67
CA THR A 127 6.97 -5.54 1.27
C THR A 127 6.07 -4.51 1.94
N ASP A 128 6.55 -3.28 2.10
CA ASP A 128 5.83 -2.16 2.71
C ASP A 128 5.12 -1.25 1.70
N PHE A 129 5.23 -1.56 0.40
CA PHE A 129 4.32 -1.02 -0.61
C PHE A 129 2.97 -1.71 -0.50
N HIS A 130 2.21 -1.31 0.51
CA HIS A 130 0.89 -1.87 0.80
C HIS A 130 -0.19 -0.81 0.91
N ASP A 131 -1.41 -1.29 0.70
CA ASP A 131 -2.64 -0.58 1.01
C ASP A 131 -3.37 -1.31 2.14
N GLY A 132 -4.16 -0.55 2.90
CA GLY A 132 -4.97 -1.08 3.99
C GLY A 132 -6.43 -1.34 3.58
N PHE A 133 -6.94 -2.51 3.95
CA PHE A 133 -8.33 -2.93 3.81
C PHE A 133 -8.89 -3.36 5.16
N LEU A 134 -10.22 -3.43 5.26
CA LEU A 134 -10.88 -3.95 6.46
C LEU A 134 -10.81 -5.47 6.48
N MET A 135 -10.46 -6.09 7.63
CA MET A 135 -10.35 -7.55 7.74
C MET A 135 -11.59 -8.33 7.27
N ASN A 136 -12.78 -7.75 7.37
CA ASN A 136 -14.02 -8.39 6.92
C ASN A 136 -14.18 -8.45 5.39
N THR A 137 -13.28 -7.86 4.61
CA THR A 137 -13.21 -8.06 3.16
C THR A 137 -12.34 -9.25 2.78
N LEU A 138 -11.59 -9.85 3.72
CA LEU A 138 -10.72 -10.99 3.49
C LEU A 138 -11.44 -12.31 3.76
N ARG A 139 -11.33 -13.27 2.83
CA ARG A 139 -11.81 -14.65 2.96
C ARG A 139 -10.73 -15.51 3.62
N LEU A 140 -10.56 -15.31 4.93
CA LEU A 140 -9.54 -15.97 5.75
C LEU A 140 -9.63 -17.50 5.70
N ASP A 141 -10.83 -18.04 5.59
CA ASP A 141 -11.11 -19.46 5.44
C ASP A 141 -10.48 -20.04 4.16
N GLU A 142 -10.67 -19.37 3.02
CA GLU A 142 -10.09 -19.77 1.74
C GLU A 142 -8.56 -19.70 1.75
N LEU A 143 -7.99 -18.64 2.33
CA LEU A 143 -6.54 -18.49 2.47
C LEU A 143 -5.95 -19.61 3.34
N ALA A 144 -6.58 -19.91 4.48
CA ALA A 144 -6.15 -20.98 5.37
C ALA A 144 -6.27 -22.36 4.72
N GLN A 145 -7.39 -22.64 4.04
CA GLN A 145 -7.62 -23.90 3.34
C GLN A 145 -6.59 -24.14 2.24
N GLN A 146 -6.23 -23.09 1.49
CA GLN A 146 -5.27 -23.17 0.38
C GLN A 146 -3.82 -22.96 0.83
N ARG A 147 -3.58 -22.76 2.14
CA ARG A 147 -2.25 -22.54 2.74
C ARG A 147 -1.51 -21.40 2.06
N HIS A 148 -2.22 -20.30 1.81
CA HIS A 148 -1.62 -19.12 1.21
C HIS A 148 -0.65 -18.44 2.20
N PRO A 149 0.55 -18.03 1.78
CA PRO A 149 1.50 -17.33 2.65
C PRO A 149 0.91 -16.02 3.19
N LEU A 150 0.97 -15.84 4.50
CA LEU A 150 0.46 -14.67 5.21
C LEU A 150 1.44 -14.24 6.30
N GLN A 151 1.66 -12.94 6.41
CA GLN A 151 2.38 -12.35 7.54
C GLN A 151 1.36 -11.78 8.53
N LEU A 152 1.54 -12.07 9.82
CA LEU A 152 0.66 -11.60 10.88
C LEU A 152 1.44 -10.70 11.84
N TYR A 153 0.94 -9.48 12.04
CA TYR A 153 1.49 -8.55 13.03
C TYR A 153 0.61 -8.47 14.27
N ASP A 154 1.23 -8.17 15.41
CA ASP A 154 0.60 -7.90 16.71
C ASP A 154 -0.54 -8.86 17.08
N ARG A 155 -0.26 -10.16 17.07
CA ARG A 155 -1.23 -11.22 17.39
C ARG A 155 -2.49 -11.16 16.49
N CYS A 156 -2.29 -11.15 15.18
CA CYS A 156 -3.35 -11.06 14.17
C CYS A 156 -4.09 -9.70 14.12
N LYS A 157 -3.49 -8.59 14.60
CA LYS A 157 -4.06 -7.25 14.41
C LYS A 157 -4.06 -6.87 12.93
N VAL A 158 -2.97 -7.21 12.24
CA VAL A 158 -2.80 -6.99 10.81
C VAL A 158 -2.45 -8.31 10.14
N ALA A 159 -3.12 -8.62 9.04
CA ALA A 159 -2.70 -9.67 8.11
C ALA A 159 -2.18 -9.02 6.84
N ARG A 160 -1.01 -9.43 6.37
CA ARG A 160 -0.38 -8.93 5.14
C ARG A 160 -0.16 -10.09 4.18
N THR A 161 -0.38 -9.85 2.88
CA THR A 161 -0.04 -10.80 1.83
C THR A 161 0.40 -10.12 0.56
N TYR A 162 1.13 -10.83 -0.28
CA TYR A 162 1.54 -10.36 -1.60
C TYR A 162 0.44 -10.60 -2.63
N ILE A 163 0.15 -9.58 -3.44
CA ILE A 163 -0.78 -9.71 -4.56
C ILE A 163 0.01 -10.21 -5.78
N PRO A 164 -0.27 -11.43 -6.29
CA PRO A 164 0.51 -12.02 -7.36
C PRO A 164 0.63 -11.11 -8.57
N ASN A 165 1.82 -11.13 -9.20
CA ASN A 165 2.15 -10.39 -10.40
C ASN A 165 2.13 -8.86 -10.26
N THR A 166 2.05 -8.32 -9.04
CA THR A 166 2.08 -6.88 -8.80
C THR A 166 3.35 -6.44 -8.07
N THR A 167 3.54 -5.14 -7.91
CA THR A 167 4.60 -4.58 -7.06
C THR A 167 4.14 -4.38 -5.61
N TYR A 168 2.97 -4.89 -5.23
CA TYR A 168 2.28 -4.51 -4.00
C TYR A 168 1.98 -5.72 -3.12
N THR A 169 2.03 -5.47 -1.81
CA THR A 169 1.35 -6.28 -0.82
C THR A 169 0.03 -5.60 -0.44
N SER A 170 -0.83 -6.30 0.29
CA SER A 170 -2.05 -5.73 0.85
C SER A 170 -2.13 -6.11 2.31
N GLU A 171 -2.67 -5.19 3.10
CA GLU A 171 -2.88 -5.36 4.52
C GLU A 171 -4.36 -5.32 4.86
N TRP A 172 -4.73 -6.16 5.81
CA TRP A 172 -6.05 -6.19 6.39
C TRP A 172 -5.95 -5.89 7.86
N LEU A 173 -6.53 -4.76 8.27
CA LEU A 173 -6.57 -4.32 9.65
C LEU A 173 -7.81 -4.87 10.34
N ARG A 174 -7.60 -5.46 11.52
CA ARG A 174 -8.68 -5.94 12.37
C ARG A 174 -9.19 -4.81 13.27
N ARG A 175 -10.51 -4.58 13.26
CA ARG A 175 -11.16 -3.48 14.00
C ARG A 175 -11.15 -3.65 15.53
N SER A 176 -11.00 -4.88 16.02
CA SER A 176 -11.07 -5.21 17.45
C SER A 176 -9.81 -5.97 17.83
N THR A 177 -9.10 -5.51 18.87
CA THR A 177 -7.96 -6.21 19.47
C THR A 177 -8.39 -7.22 20.53
N LYS A 178 -9.69 -7.44 20.74
CA LYS A 178 -10.16 -8.38 21.78
C LYS A 178 -9.58 -9.78 21.50
N GLU A 179 -8.91 -10.31 22.50
CA GLU A 179 -8.08 -11.52 22.46
C GLU A 179 -8.87 -12.80 22.07
N ASN A 180 -10.21 -12.77 22.15
CA ASN A 180 -11.11 -13.93 21.95
C ASN A 180 -11.90 -13.90 20.63
N ASP A 181 -11.38 -13.28 19.59
CA ASP A 181 -12.06 -13.26 18.29
C ASP A 181 -11.73 -14.52 17.48
N PRO A 182 -12.75 -15.23 16.98
CA PRO A 182 -12.58 -16.48 16.25
C PRO A 182 -11.70 -16.33 14.99
N GLY A 183 -11.57 -15.14 14.40
CA GLY A 183 -10.76 -14.91 13.20
C GLY A 183 -9.26 -15.20 13.38
N CYS A 184 -8.69 -14.88 14.56
CA CYS A 184 -7.29 -15.21 14.84
C CYS A 184 -7.11 -16.71 15.12
N GLY A 185 -8.12 -17.38 15.70
CA GLY A 185 -8.13 -18.82 15.85
C GLY A 185 -8.04 -19.55 14.51
N LEU A 186 -8.80 -19.11 13.50
CA LEU A 186 -8.72 -19.67 12.14
C LEU A 186 -7.33 -19.50 11.53
N LEU A 187 -6.73 -18.32 11.66
CA LEU A 187 -5.38 -18.06 11.16
C LEU A 187 -4.32 -18.87 11.91
N GLN A 188 -4.42 -18.99 13.24
CA GLN A 188 -3.50 -19.79 14.06
C GLN A 188 -3.59 -21.30 13.80
N THR A 189 -4.70 -21.79 13.21
CA THR A 189 -4.80 -23.19 12.75
C THR A 189 -4.10 -23.44 11.41
N SER A 190 -3.72 -22.39 10.67
CA SER A 190 -2.89 -22.55 9.48
C SER A 190 -1.47 -22.96 9.88
N ALA A 191 -0.80 -23.74 9.02
CA ALA A 191 0.46 -24.35 9.40
C ALA A 191 1.55 -23.28 9.61
N PRO A 192 2.38 -23.35 10.68
CA PRO A 192 3.30 -22.29 11.07
C PRO A 192 4.29 -21.80 9.99
N GLN A 193 4.56 -22.61 8.98
CA GLN A 193 5.42 -22.24 7.85
C GLN A 193 4.77 -21.23 6.88
N TYR A 194 3.46 -21.00 6.99
CA TYR A 194 2.73 -20.01 6.21
C TYR A 194 2.40 -18.76 7.04
N LEU A 195 2.87 -18.73 8.30
CA LEU A 195 2.66 -17.65 9.25
C LEU A 195 4.00 -17.10 9.72
N GLU A 196 4.20 -15.81 9.50
CA GLU A 196 5.26 -15.07 10.18
C GLU A 196 4.65 -14.16 11.25
N GLU A 197 4.88 -14.49 12.52
CA GLU A 197 4.58 -13.61 13.65
C GLU A 197 5.78 -12.71 13.89
N SER A 198 5.66 -11.41 13.62
CA SER A 198 6.67 -10.45 14.05
C SER A 198 6.66 -10.37 15.59
N ARG A 199 7.80 -10.68 16.23
CA ARG A 199 7.99 -10.66 17.70
C ARG A 199 9.17 -9.76 18.11
N TYR A 200 9.42 -8.69 17.39
CA TYR A 200 10.59 -7.82 17.59
C TYR A 200 10.21 -6.46 18.18
N ASP A 201 11.21 -5.72 18.68
CA ASP A 201 11.04 -4.38 19.25
C ASP A 201 10.32 -3.48 18.24
N ASP A 202 9.29 -2.78 18.73
CA ASP A 202 8.33 -2.04 17.91
C ASP A 202 9.04 -1.00 17.03
N PRO A 203 9.03 -1.14 15.68
CA PRO A 203 9.59 -0.11 14.79
C PRO A 203 8.81 1.21 14.89
N ASP A 204 7.58 1.19 15.40
CA ASP A 204 6.78 2.37 15.72
C ASP A 204 7.09 2.96 17.11
N ALA A 205 8.10 2.46 17.84
CA ALA A 205 8.54 3.08 19.10
C ALA A 205 8.95 4.55 18.94
N CYS A 206 9.32 4.96 17.73
CA CYS A 206 9.63 6.34 17.36
C CYS A 206 8.41 7.17 16.92
N ARG A 207 7.23 6.56 16.78
CA ARG A 207 6.02 7.21 16.27
C ARG A 207 5.25 7.82 17.43
N ASP A 208 5.07 9.13 17.42
CA ASP A 208 4.30 9.82 18.44
C ASP A 208 2.81 9.48 18.27
N ASN A 209 2.29 8.54 19.08
CA ASN A 209 0.90 8.06 19.09
C ASN A 209 0.48 7.15 17.92
N SER A 210 1.27 6.11 17.59
CA SER A 210 0.95 5.10 16.55
C SER A 210 -0.42 4.42 16.68
N ASP A 211 -0.90 4.22 17.91
CA ASP A 211 -2.16 3.49 18.17
C ASP A 211 -3.43 4.34 18.06
N PHE A 212 -3.33 5.65 17.83
CA PHE A 212 -4.49 6.54 17.67
C PHE A 212 -5.07 6.53 16.25
N GLU A 213 -4.91 5.44 15.50
CA GLU A 213 -5.62 5.24 14.24
C GLU A 213 -7.12 5.23 14.51
N GLN A 214 -7.79 6.31 14.10
CA GLN A 214 -9.23 6.43 14.30
C GLN A 214 -9.94 5.29 13.55
N PRO A 215 -10.67 4.40 14.25
CA PRO A 215 -11.20 3.14 13.73
C PRO A 215 -12.40 3.31 12.77
N VAL A 216 -12.60 4.51 12.23
CA VAL A 216 -13.84 4.92 11.55
C VAL A 216 -13.60 5.29 10.09
N ARG A 217 -12.36 5.51 9.65
CA ARG A 217 -12.08 5.89 8.26
C ARG A 217 -11.19 4.84 7.62
N THR A 218 -11.67 4.26 6.53
CA THR A 218 -10.82 3.65 5.51
C THR A 218 -9.86 4.75 5.06
N LEU A 219 -8.65 4.76 5.63
CA LEU A 219 -7.61 5.65 5.17
C LEU A 219 -7.26 5.21 3.76
N TRP A 220 -7.55 6.08 2.79
CA TRP A 220 -6.99 5.96 1.45
C TRP A 220 -5.48 6.22 1.56
N LYS A 221 -4.71 5.22 1.98
CA LYS A 221 -3.25 5.20 1.85
C LYS A 221 -2.93 4.61 0.49
N ALA A 222 -2.19 5.30 -0.35
CA ALA A 222 -1.51 4.74 -1.52
C ALA A 222 -0.02 5.02 -1.37
N THR A 223 0.81 3.99 -1.54
CA THR A 223 2.25 4.10 -1.29
C THR A 223 3.02 4.08 -2.60
N PHE A 224 3.82 5.11 -2.86
CA PHE A 224 4.66 5.21 -4.06
C PHE A 224 6.14 5.31 -3.65
N ALA A 225 7.00 4.56 -4.33
CA ALA A 225 8.44 4.72 -4.19
C ALA A 225 8.87 6.04 -4.85
N VAL A 226 9.63 6.87 -4.13
CA VAL A 226 10.20 8.11 -4.65
C VAL A 226 11.70 8.15 -4.40
N LEU A 227 12.45 8.73 -5.35
CA LEU A 227 13.91 8.90 -5.20
C LEU A 227 14.25 9.99 -4.18
N ASP A 228 13.38 11.00 -4.04
CA ASP A 228 13.54 12.12 -3.13
C ASP A 228 12.18 12.45 -2.47
N ALA A 229 12.07 12.16 -1.18
CA ALA A 229 10.86 12.40 -0.40
C ALA A 229 10.54 13.91 -0.24
N GLY A 230 11.57 14.75 -0.18
CA GLY A 230 11.40 16.21 -0.09
C GLY A 230 10.81 16.77 -1.39
N ALA A 231 11.30 16.32 -2.54
CA ALA A 231 10.75 16.69 -3.84
C ALA A 231 9.29 16.22 -4.01
N ALA A 232 8.97 15.00 -3.54
CA ALA A 232 7.60 14.49 -3.56
C ALA A 232 6.64 15.32 -2.68
N ARG A 233 7.09 15.71 -1.48
CA ARG A 233 6.37 16.63 -0.60
C ARG A 233 6.13 17.98 -1.26
N ASP A 234 7.17 18.55 -1.86
CA ASP A 234 7.10 19.86 -2.50
C ASP A 234 6.18 19.83 -3.72
N PHE A 235 6.15 18.74 -4.48
CA PHE A 235 5.15 18.50 -5.52
C PHE A 235 3.72 18.48 -4.94
N ALA A 236 3.48 17.73 -3.86
CA ALA A 236 2.15 17.69 -3.24
C ALA A 236 1.67 19.07 -2.75
N ILE A 237 2.58 19.90 -2.24
CA ILE A 237 2.24 21.26 -1.79
C ILE A 237 1.99 22.18 -2.98
N HIS A 238 2.94 22.25 -3.92
CA HIS A 238 2.93 23.29 -4.95
C HIS A 238 2.07 22.94 -6.17
N VAL A 239 1.88 21.65 -6.47
CA VAL A 239 1.10 21.20 -7.62
C VAL A 239 -0.30 20.74 -7.21
N LEU A 240 -0.41 20.01 -6.10
CA LEU A 240 -1.70 19.49 -5.62
C LEU A 240 -2.39 20.39 -4.58
N GLY A 241 -1.79 21.54 -4.26
CA GLY A 241 -2.34 22.50 -3.30
C GLY A 241 -2.32 22.03 -1.85
N GLY A 242 -1.48 21.04 -1.51
CA GLY A 242 -1.39 20.50 -0.16
C GLY A 242 -0.77 21.47 0.86
N SER A 243 -0.99 21.19 2.14
CA SER A 243 -0.42 21.91 3.28
C SER A 243 0.29 20.96 4.23
N ARG A 244 1.45 21.36 4.77
CA ARG A 244 2.17 20.57 5.78
C ARG A 244 1.32 20.37 7.03
N ILE A 245 1.38 19.18 7.61
CA ILE A 245 0.78 18.85 8.90
C ILE A 245 1.87 18.30 9.83
N PRO A 246 1.61 18.19 11.16
CA PRO A 246 2.60 17.64 12.08
C PRO A 246 3.08 16.25 11.65
N GLU A 247 4.38 16.04 11.77
CA GLU A 247 5.02 14.77 11.40
C GLU A 247 4.78 13.71 12.48
N PRO A 248 4.47 12.45 12.10
CA PRO A 248 4.25 11.37 13.06
C PRO A 248 5.56 10.82 13.65
N TYR A 249 6.70 11.13 13.03
CA TYR A 249 8.03 10.76 13.49
C TYR A 249 8.87 12.04 13.67
N PRO A 250 9.92 12.02 14.53
CA PRO A 250 10.85 13.12 14.67
C PRO A 250 11.42 13.58 13.31
N TRP A 251 11.36 14.88 13.05
CA TRP A 251 12.01 15.50 11.89
C TRP A 251 12.94 16.64 12.35
N PRO A 252 14.23 16.63 11.95
CA PRO A 252 14.92 15.59 11.16
C PRO A 252 14.97 14.22 11.87
N ALA A 253 15.20 13.15 11.11
CA ALA A 253 15.20 11.79 11.64
C ALA A 253 16.20 11.62 12.79
N ASP A 254 15.74 11.06 13.92
CA ASP A 254 16.64 10.58 14.95
C ASP A 254 17.44 9.35 14.46
N PRO A 255 18.65 9.09 14.98
CA PRO A 255 19.53 8.02 14.46
C PRO A 255 18.95 6.61 14.39
N ASN A 256 17.88 6.33 15.15
CA ASN A 256 17.20 5.02 15.19
C ASN A 256 15.73 5.11 14.76
N CYS A 257 15.30 6.24 14.20
CA CYS A 257 13.92 6.45 13.79
C CYS A 257 13.85 6.62 12.28
N ILE A 258 12.78 6.10 11.68
CA ILE A 258 12.41 6.54 10.34
C ILE A 258 11.92 8.00 10.42
N ALA A 259 11.98 8.70 9.29
CA ALA A 259 11.37 10.01 9.15
C ALA A 259 10.16 9.92 8.21
N ALA A 260 9.15 10.72 8.50
CA ALA A 260 8.06 10.98 7.57
C ALA A 260 7.92 12.49 7.34
N GLN A 261 7.35 12.81 6.18
CA GLN A 261 6.93 14.16 5.82
C GLN A 261 5.48 14.12 5.38
N TRP A 262 4.59 14.73 6.14
CA TRP A 262 3.15 14.66 6.00
C TRP A 262 2.61 15.96 5.40
N VAL A 263 1.76 15.76 4.39
CA VAL A 263 1.04 16.82 3.71
C VAL A 263 -0.43 16.43 3.69
N SER A 264 -1.30 17.32 4.13
CA SER A 264 -2.74 17.20 3.88
C SER A 264 -3.05 17.80 2.52
N LEU A 265 -3.65 17.00 1.64
CA LEU A 265 -4.21 17.53 0.39
C LEU A 265 -5.51 18.29 0.68
N PRO A 266 -5.93 19.23 -0.20
CA PRO A 266 -7.23 19.87 -0.10
C PRO A 266 -8.36 18.84 -0.06
N VAL A 267 -9.32 19.02 0.85
CA VAL A 267 -10.52 18.17 0.90
C VAL A 267 -11.44 18.58 -0.23
N PHE A 268 -11.82 17.63 -1.08
CA PHE A 268 -12.80 17.89 -2.13
C PHE A 268 -14.17 18.15 -1.48
N GLN A 269 -14.84 19.25 -1.87
CA GLN A 269 -16.12 19.65 -1.26
C GLN A 269 -17.19 18.55 -1.37
N GLY A 270 -17.16 17.73 -2.44
CA GLY A 270 -18.08 16.59 -2.61
C GLY A 270 -17.81 15.39 -1.70
N ASP A 271 -16.62 15.26 -1.10
CA ASP A 271 -16.32 14.16 -0.19
C ASP A 271 -16.92 14.39 1.20
N LEU A 272 -17.12 15.65 1.59
CA LEU A 272 -17.80 16.00 2.84
C LEU A 272 -19.28 15.58 2.83
N GLU A 273 -19.93 15.60 1.67
CA GLU A 273 -21.32 15.19 1.51
C GLU A 273 -21.50 13.66 1.46
N ARG A 274 -20.49 12.91 1.00
CA ARG A 274 -20.50 11.43 0.99
C ARG A 274 -20.12 10.80 2.33
N LEU A 275 -19.44 11.55 3.19
CA LEU A 275 -19.00 11.11 4.51
C LEU A 275 -19.96 11.48 5.65
N ALA A 276 -21.01 12.27 5.36
CA ALA A 276 -22.09 12.64 6.28
C ALA A 276 -23.27 11.67 6.18
#